data_AF-A0A6J8AL01-F1
#
_entry.id   AF-A0A6J8AL01-F1
#
_cell.length_a   1.000
_cell.length_b   1.000
_cell.length_c   1.000
_cell.angle_alpha   90.00
_cell.angle_beta   90.00
_cell.angle_gamma   90.00
#
_symmetry.space_group_name_H-M   'P 1'
#
loop_
_entity.id
_entity.type
_entity.pdbx_description
1 polymer ?
#
loop_
_entity_poly.entity_id
_entity_poly.type
_entity_poly.pdbx_seq_one_letter_code
_entity_poly.pdbx_strand_id
1 'polypeptide(L)'
;MEEITNIPPLSKRRECKAMIQATKYECSQDQPMSTRLKQLSSGRLKRSSFLLETSALQRKHKEVLPKYAKPIAFTLNNNPCEDKLGNIIIHTSTVKKTLTMSMLEYEYHSDCWVRVYTDGSATNATTKGWLTEDMTQQTQSTSIQSHETCSISNVSCGEAEQDTAHLIQSCKIHQALRDKIWHSPTPLKKKLYGPVDALQKTTRFVEETGIEV
;
A
#
# COMPACT_ATOMS: atom_id res chain seq x y z
N MET A 1 14.19 12.90 -23.20
CA MET A 1 13.73 12.71 -21.80
C MET A 1 14.92 12.55 -20.85
N GLU A 2 15.77 11.54 -21.02
CA GLU A 2 16.86 11.25 -20.05
C GLU A 2 17.86 12.42 -19.91
N GLU A 3 18.31 13.01 -21.02
CA GLU A 3 19.23 14.17 -21.02
C GLU A 3 18.58 15.46 -20.47
N ILE A 4 17.28 15.66 -20.74
CA ILE A 4 16.54 16.85 -20.32
C ILE A 4 16.20 16.81 -18.82
N THR A 5 16.02 15.60 -18.27
CA THR A 5 15.59 15.39 -16.88
C THR A 5 16.75 15.09 -15.92
N ASN A 6 18.00 15.04 -16.41
CA ASN A 6 19.18 14.59 -15.66
C ASN A 6 19.00 13.19 -15.03
N ILE A 7 18.13 12.35 -15.61
CA ILE A 7 17.88 11.00 -15.13
C ILE A 7 18.88 10.05 -15.81
N PRO A 8 19.58 9.17 -15.06
CA PRO A 8 20.51 8.22 -15.66
C PRO A 8 19.84 7.34 -16.71
N PRO A 9 20.55 6.91 -17.77
CA PRO A 9 19.98 6.05 -18.80
C PRO A 9 19.29 4.81 -18.24
N LEU A 10 18.19 4.38 -18.85
CA LEU A 10 17.41 3.21 -18.41
C LEU A 10 18.29 1.97 -18.19
N SER A 11 19.28 1.75 -19.05
CA SER A 11 20.23 0.64 -18.91
C SER A 11 20.99 0.71 -17.58
N LYS A 12 21.55 1.88 -17.25
CA LYS A 12 22.26 2.12 -15.99
C LYS A 12 21.38 1.96 -14.77
N ARG A 13 20.13 2.40 -14.84
CA ARG A 13 19.16 2.21 -13.75
C ARG A 13 18.83 0.74 -13.52
N ARG A 14 18.67 -0.05 -14.60
CA ARG A 14 18.45 -1.50 -14.52
C ARG A 14 19.67 -2.22 -13.94
N GLU A 15 20.87 -1.90 -14.41
CA GLU A 15 22.13 -2.45 -13.86
C GLU A 15 22.21 -2.17 -12.35
N CYS A 16 21.97 -0.91 -11.95
CA CYS A 16 22.01 -0.49 -10.54
C CYS A 16 20.97 -1.23 -9.69
N LYS A 17 19.73 -1.35 -10.17
CA LYS A 17 18.66 -2.06 -9.46
C LYS A 17 18.98 -3.55 -9.29
N ALA A 18 19.51 -4.19 -10.33
CA ALA A 18 19.92 -5.58 -10.27
C ALA A 18 21.03 -5.80 -9.23
N MET A 19 22.01 -4.89 -9.17
CA MET A 19 23.08 -4.93 -8.17
C MET A 19 22.56 -4.70 -6.75
N ILE A 20 21.73 -3.69 -6.51
CA ILE A 20 21.12 -3.42 -5.20
C ILE A 20 20.35 -4.65 -4.72
N GLN A 21 19.58 -5.27 -5.61
CA GLN A 21 18.80 -6.46 -5.27
C GLN A 21 19.69 -7.67 -4.96
N ALA A 22 20.79 -7.88 -5.71
CA ALA A 22 21.75 -8.93 -5.42
C ALA A 22 22.43 -8.72 -4.05
N THR A 23 22.93 -7.52 -3.78
CA THR A 23 23.55 -7.17 -2.48
C THR A 23 22.55 -7.31 -1.33
N LYS A 24 21.28 -6.94 -1.54
CA LYS A 24 20.22 -7.16 -0.55
C LYS A 24 20.10 -8.64 -0.17
N TYR A 25 20.15 -9.53 -1.17
CA TYR A 25 20.09 -10.97 -0.92
C TYR A 25 21.36 -11.50 -0.25
N GLU A 26 22.54 -10.99 -0.59
CA GLU A 26 23.79 -11.34 0.11
C GLU A 26 23.77 -10.95 1.58
N CYS A 27 23.19 -9.78 1.90
CA CYS A 27 23.06 -9.30 3.28
C CYS A 27 21.97 -10.02 4.10
N SER A 28 21.04 -10.74 3.46
CA SER A 28 19.89 -11.38 4.10
C SER A 28 20.13 -12.88 4.28
N GLN A 29 20.57 -13.31 5.46
CA GLN A 29 21.04 -14.68 5.69
C GLN A 29 19.93 -15.75 5.61
N ASP A 30 18.70 -15.42 6.03
CA ASP A 30 17.60 -16.40 6.18
C ASP A 30 16.66 -16.49 4.97
N GLN A 31 17.04 -15.93 3.82
CA GLN A 31 16.17 -15.85 2.64
C GLN A 31 16.55 -16.88 1.57
N PRO A 32 15.58 -17.61 0.96
CA PRO A 32 15.87 -18.61 -0.06
C PRO A 32 16.58 -18.04 -1.29
N MET A 33 16.44 -16.73 -1.54
CA MET A 33 17.13 -16.05 -2.62
C MET A 33 18.63 -15.85 -2.39
N SER A 34 19.11 -15.78 -1.14
CA SER A 34 20.55 -15.70 -0.86
C SER A 34 21.27 -16.98 -1.25
N THR A 35 20.64 -18.14 -0.98
CA THR A 35 21.13 -19.46 -1.41
C THR A 35 21.09 -19.61 -2.92
N ARG A 36 19.97 -19.23 -3.56
CA ARG A 36 19.82 -19.27 -5.03
C ARG A 36 20.85 -18.40 -5.76
N LEU A 37 21.24 -17.27 -5.17
CA LEU A 37 22.25 -16.39 -5.75
C LEU A 37 23.63 -17.08 -5.90
N LYS A 38 23.94 -18.01 -5.00
CA LYS A 38 25.19 -18.78 -5.00
C LYS A 38 25.14 -20.03 -5.88
N GLN A 39 23.95 -20.43 -6.34
CA GLN A 39 23.77 -21.64 -7.15
C GLN A 39 24.11 -21.38 -8.62
N LEU A 40 24.75 -22.35 -9.27
CA LEU A 40 24.95 -22.33 -10.72
C LEU A 40 23.58 -22.44 -11.40
N SER A 41 23.24 -21.50 -12.30
CA SER A 41 21.97 -21.55 -12.99
C SER A 41 21.88 -22.82 -13.83
N SER A 42 20.87 -23.67 -13.57
CA SER A 42 20.63 -24.86 -14.39
C SER A 42 20.36 -24.44 -15.83
N GLY A 43 20.91 -25.21 -16.79
CA GLY A 43 21.07 -24.87 -18.21
C GLY A 43 19.81 -24.66 -19.05
N ARG A 44 18.69 -24.21 -18.47
CA ARG A 44 17.48 -23.84 -19.22
C ARG A 44 17.59 -22.42 -19.75
N LEU A 45 18.16 -22.30 -20.94
CA LEU A 45 18.30 -21.05 -21.68
C LEU A 45 16.96 -20.60 -22.27
N LYS A 46 16.19 -19.79 -21.55
CA LYS A 46 15.24 -18.85 -22.15
C LYS A 46 15.29 -17.54 -21.37
N ARG A 47 15.72 -16.46 -22.07
CA ARG A 47 15.84 -15.07 -21.59
C ARG A 47 17.03 -14.89 -20.62
N SER A 48 17.59 -13.68 -20.58
CA SER A 48 18.68 -13.36 -19.66
C SER A 48 18.23 -13.66 -18.22
N SER A 49 19.03 -14.45 -17.50
CA SER A 49 18.70 -14.81 -16.13
C SER A 49 19.27 -13.73 -15.21
N PHE A 50 18.48 -13.35 -14.19
CA PHE A 50 18.92 -12.40 -13.18
C PHE A 50 20.29 -12.76 -12.60
N LEU A 51 20.53 -14.06 -12.32
CA LEU A 51 21.79 -14.56 -11.80
C LEU A 51 22.98 -14.32 -12.74
N LEU A 52 22.79 -14.54 -14.05
CA LEU A 52 23.85 -14.32 -15.04
C LEU A 52 24.15 -12.83 -15.22
N GLU A 53 23.11 -12.01 -15.29
CA GLU A 53 23.25 -10.56 -15.41
C GLU A 53 23.93 -9.95 -14.18
N THR A 54 23.49 -10.29 -12.97
CA THR A 54 24.11 -9.79 -11.73
C THR A 54 25.54 -10.28 -11.56
N SER A 55 25.82 -11.54 -11.89
CA SER A 55 27.20 -12.06 -11.88
C SER A 55 28.10 -11.31 -12.86
N ALA A 56 27.61 -11.02 -14.08
CA ALA A 56 28.37 -10.24 -15.06
C ALA A 56 28.62 -8.81 -14.56
N LEU A 57 27.62 -8.18 -13.93
CA LEU A 57 27.75 -6.84 -13.34
C LEU A 57 28.72 -6.81 -12.16
N GLN A 58 28.68 -7.82 -11.28
CA GLN A 58 29.63 -7.94 -10.18
C GLN A 58 31.07 -8.08 -10.68
N ARG A 59 31.30 -8.85 -11.75
CA ARG A 59 32.63 -8.93 -12.38
C ARG A 59 33.05 -7.61 -12.99
N LYS A 60 32.16 -6.93 -13.70
CA LYS A 60 32.40 -5.62 -14.33
C LYS A 60 32.76 -4.53 -13.31
N HIS A 61 32.17 -4.57 -12.12
CA HIS A 61 32.34 -3.57 -11.07
C HIS A 61 33.18 -4.06 -9.88
N LYS A 62 33.91 -5.18 -10.02
CA LYS A 62 34.63 -5.84 -8.94
C LYS A 62 35.62 -4.92 -8.20
N GLU A 63 36.29 -4.04 -8.93
CA GLU A 63 37.29 -3.11 -8.37
C GLU A 63 36.68 -2.00 -7.51
N VAL A 64 35.42 -1.62 -7.81
CA VAL A 64 34.72 -0.51 -7.14
C VAL A 64 33.84 -1.03 -6.00
N LEU A 65 33.46 -2.30 -6.04
CA LEU A 65 32.56 -2.88 -5.06
C LEU A 65 33.28 -3.25 -3.75
N PRO A 66 32.59 -3.09 -2.61
CA PRO A 66 33.09 -3.61 -1.34
C PRO A 66 33.32 -5.13 -1.43
N LYS A 67 34.49 -5.58 -0.95
CA LYS A 67 34.85 -7.01 -0.92
C LYS A 67 33.98 -7.83 0.05
N TYR A 68 33.33 -7.16 1.00
CA TYR A 68 32.52 -7.78 2.03
C TYR A 68 31.20 -7.02 2.20
N ALA A 69 30.08 -7.75 2.10
CA ALA A 69 28.75 -7.24 2.42
C ALA A 69 28.42 -7.60 3.88
N LYS A 70 28.16 -6.60 4.72
CA LYS A 70 27.78 -6.82 6.11
C LYS A 70 26.35 -7.38 6.17
N PRO A 71 26.12 -8.50 6.88
CA PRO A 71 24.77 -9.01 7.11
C PRO A 71 23.89 -7.95 7.78
N ILE A 72 22.66 -7.81 7.29
CA ILE A 72 21.67 -6.93 7.91
C ILE A 72 20.99 -7.74 9.01
N ALA A 73 21.26 -7.39 10.26
CA ALA A 73 20.50 -7.88 11.39
C ALA A 73 19.20 -7.08 11.51
N PHE A 74 18.06 -7.74 11.35
CA PHE A 74 16.79 -7.15 11.70
C PHE A 74 16.59 -7.33 13.20
N THR A 75 16.83 -6.28 13.97
CA THR A 75 16.21 -6.21 15.30
C THR A 75 14.73 -5.96 15.05
N LEU A 76 13.90 -6.98 15.29
CA LEU A 76 12.49 -6.74 15.58
C LEU A 76 12.50 -5.85 16.81
N ASN A 77 12.48 -4.53 16.61
CA ASN A 77 11.96 -3.65 17.64
C ASN A 77 10.55 -4.18 17.83
N ASN A 78 10.31 -4.81 18.97
CA ASN A 78 8.98 -5.18 19.42
C ASN A 78 8.22 -3.87 19.50
N ASN A 79 7.63 -3.48 18.38
CA ASN A 79 6.76 -2.34 18.34
C ASN A 79 5.59 -2.78 19.23
N PRO A 80 5.24 -2.04 20.30
CA PRO A 80 4.13 -2.40 21.17
C PRO A 80 2.77 -2.25 20.48
N CYS A 81 2.74 -2.13 19.15
CA CYS A 81 1.55 -2.33 18.37
C CYS A 81 1.19 -3.81 18.50
N GLU A 82 0.37 -4.12 19.49
CA GLU A 82 -0.25 -5.43 19.62
C GLU A 82 -0.91 -5.76 18.29
N ASP A 83 -0.40 -6.81 17.63
CA ASP A 83 -1.02 -7.38 16.45
C ASP A 83 -2.33 -8.04 16.88
N LYS A 84 -3.36 -7.22 17.09
CA LYS A 84 -4.74 -7.69 17.01
C LYS A 84 -4.91 -8.11 15.55
N LEU A 85 -4.65 -9.38 15.25
CA LEU A 85 -5.10 -10.04 14.02
C LEU A 85 -6.63 -10.06 14.04
N GLY A 86 -7.24 -8.90 13.85
CA GLY A 86 -8.62 -8.81 13.42
C GLY A 86 -8.66 -9.34 12.01
N ASN A 87 -9.47 -10.38 11.77
CA ASN A 87 -9.71 -10.90 10.44
C ASN A 87 -10.36 -9.78 9.62
N ILE A 88 -9.56 -8.99 8.89
CA ILE A 88 -10.08 -7.95 8.01
C ILE A 88 -10.72 -8.66 6.83
N ILE A 89 -12.04 -8.85 6.90
CA ILE A 89 -12.82 -9.32 5.76
C ILE A 89 -13.11 -8.11 4.89
N ILE A 90 -12.36 -7.97 3.80
CA ILE A 90 -12.58 -6.91 2.81
C ILE A 90 -13.84 -7.26 2.00
N HIS A 91 -14.98 -6.69 2.38
CA HIS A 91 -16.18 -6.72 1.55
C HIS A 91 -16.07 -5.68 0.42
N THR A 92 -15.64 -6.12 -0.77
CA THR A 92 -15.77 -5.31 -1.97
C THR A 92 -17.20 -5.40 -2.48
N SER A 93 -18.05 -4.41 -2.17
CA SER A 93 -19.31 -4.28 -2.90
C SER A 93 -19.01 -3.75 -4.30
N THR A 94 -19.57 -4.39 -5.33
CA THR A 94 -19.44 -3.96 -6.74
C THR A 94 -19.92 -2.52 -6.94
N VAL A 95 -20.88 -2.07 -6.13
CA VAL A 95 -21.44 -0.71 -6.09
C VAL A 95 -20.38 0.35 -5.73
N LYS A 96 -19.51 0.06 -4.75
CA LYS A 96 -18.45 1.00 -4.33
C LYS A 96 -17.40 1.18 -5.42
N LYS A 97 -17.09 0.13 -6.18
CA LYS A 97 -16.17 0.22 -7.32
C LYS A 97 -16.71 1.18 -8.39
N THR A 98 -17.99 1.08 -8.74
CA THR A 98 -18.60 1.97 -9.73
C THR A 98 -18.61 3.42 -9.26
N LEU A 99 -18.98 3.68 -8.01
CA LEU A 99 -19.00 5.03 -7.43
C LEU A 99 -17.59 5.64 -7.38
N THR A 100 -16.58 4.87 -6.96
CA THR A 100 -15.20 5.35 -6.93
C THR A 100 -14.66 5.57 -8.35
N MET A 101 -14.99 4.71 -9.30
CA MET A 101 -14.61 4.93 -10.69
C MET A 101 -15.25 6.18 -11.30
N SER A 102 -16.54 6.42 -11.03
CA SER A 102 -17.21 7.64 -11.52
C SER A 102 -16.69 8.91 -10.84
N MET A 103 -16.36 8.84 -9.54
CA MET A 103 -15.69 9.94 -8.83
C MET A 103 -14.32 10.25 -9.43
N LEU A 104 -13.53 9.21 -9.72
CA LEU A 104 -12.21 9.38 -10.33
C LEU A 104 -12.28 9.96 -11.74
N GLU A 105 -13.22 9.52 -12.58
CA GLU A 105 -13.43 10.11 -13.92
C GLU A 105 -13.87 11.57 -13.86
N TYR A 106 -14.70 11.93 -12.88
CA TYR A 106 -15.18 13.29 -12.69
C TYR A 106 -14.09 14.23 -12.16
N GLU A 107 -13.36 13.83 -11.11
CA GLU A 107 -12.32 14.66 -10.49
C GLU A 107 -11.00 14.66 -11.27
N TYR A 108 -10.68 13.54 -11.94
CA TYR A 108 -9.42 13.31 -12.64
C TYR A 108 -9.70 12.78 -14.04
N HIS A 109 -10.10 13.67 -14.94
CA HIS A 109 -10.31 13.33 -16.35
C HIS A 109 -9.08 12.61 -16.95
N SER A 110 -9.32 11.56 -17.73
CA SER A 110 -8.31 10.76 -18.42
C SER A 110 -7.27 11.59 -19.18
N ASP A 111 -7.69 12.75 -19.68
CA ASP A 111 -6.88 13.67 -20.49
C ASP A 111 -5.79 14.37 -19.66
N CYS A 112 -5.93 14.35 -18.32
CA CYS A 112 -4.97 14.88 -17.35
C CYS A 112 -4.10 13.79 -16.71
N TRP A 113 -4.27 12.51 -17.08
CA TRP A 113 -3.48 11.43 -16.50
C TRP A 113 -2.07 11.48 -17.05
N VAL A 114 -1.12 11.91 -16.21
CA VAL A 114 0.29 11.76 -16.52
C VAL A 114 0.62 10.27 -16.44
N ARG A 115 0.88 9.66 -17.60
CA ARG A 115 1.32 8.27 -17.67
C ARG A 115 2.75 8.17 -17.10
N VAL A 116 2.85 7.93 -15.80
CA VAL A 116 4.14 7.70 -15.12
C VAL A 116 4.60 6.28 -15.46
N TYR A 117 5.50 6.16 -16.42
CA TYR A 117 6.23 4.91 -16.64
C TYR A 117 7.26 4.75 -15.52
N THR A 118 6.95 3.91 -14.53
CA THR A 118 7.94 3.42 -13.59
C THR A 118 8.99 2.63 -14.38
N ASP A 119 10.23 3.16 -14.39
CA ASP A 119 11.54 2.54 -14.69
C ASP A 119 11.69 1.53 -15.85
N GLY A 120 10.71 1.39 -16.72
CA GLY A 120 10.69 0.40 -17.79
C GLY A 120 10.64 -1.05 -17.30
N SER A 121 10.32 -1.35 -16.04
CA SER A 121 10.14 -2.73 -15.56
C SER A 121 9.01 -3.48 -16.30
N ALA A 122 8.07 -2.74 -16.90
CA ALA A 122 7.00 -3.27 -17.72
C ALA A 122 7.34 -3.47 -19.22
N THR A 123 8.52 -3.05 -19.72
CA THR A 123 8.80 -3.13 -21.17
C THR A 123 8.76 -4.56 -21.71
N ASN A 124 9.13 -5.56 -20.88
CA ASN A 124 9.06 -6.97 -21.28
C ASN A 124 7.62 -7.52 -21.35
N ALA A 125 6.63 -6.86 -20.74
CA ALA A 125 5.22 -7.24 -20.84
C ALA A 125 4.61 -6.76 -22.16
N THR A 126 5.10 -5.66 -22.73
CA THR A 126 4.55 -5.07 -23.97
C THR A 126 5.14 -5.69 -25.24
N THR A 127 6.40 -6.14 -25.21
CA THR A 127 7.08 -6.67 -26.42
C THR A 127 6.73 -8.14 -26.72
N LYS A 128 5.96 -8.83 -25.86
CA LYS A 128 5.57 -10.24 -26.05
C LYS A 128 4.07 -10.48 -25.91
N GLY A 129 3.27 -9.59 -26.49
CA GLY A 129 1.87 -9.84 -26.85
C GLY A 129 0.97 -10.22 -25.68
N TRP A 130 0.32 -9.22 -25.10
CA TRP A 130 -1.03 -9.39 -24.52
C TRP A 130 -1.94 -8.41 -25.25
N LEU A 131 -2.34 -8.80 -26.45
CA LEU A 131 -3.52 -8.25 -27.10
C LEU A 131 -4.44 -9.43 -27.37
N THR A 132 -5.66 -9.27 -26.88
CA THR A 132 -6.88 -10.05 -27.14
C THR A 132 -6.84 -11.53 -26.76
N GLU A 133 -7.46 -11.88 -25.64
CA GLU A 133 -8.39 -13.01 -25.57
C GLU A 133 -9.33 -12.84 -24.37
N ASP A 134 -10.55 -12.47 -24.73
CA ASP A 134 -11.86 -12.69 -24.12
C ASP A 134 -12.04 -12.79 -22.59
N MET A 135 -12.96 -11.94 -22.15
CA MET A 135 -13.78 -12.17 -20.96
C MET A 135 -14.49 -13.52 -21.10
N THR A 136 -14.19 -14.47 -20.23
CA THR A 136 -15.19 -15.46 -19.79
C THR A 136 -14.86 -15.95 -18.39
N GLN A 137 -15.69 -15.49 -17.45
CA GLN A 137 -16.21 -16.22 -16.29
C GLN A 137 -15.44 -17.47 -15.84
N GLN A 138 -14.82 -17.39 -14.67
CA GLN A 138 -14.84 -18.53 -13.76
C GLN A 138 -14.94 -18.07 -12.31
N THR A 139 -16.20 -17.94 -11.90
CA THR A 139 -16.67 -17.99 -10.52
C THR A 139 -16.24 -19.33 -9.92
N GLN A 140 -15.33 -19.33 -8.95
CA GLN A 140 -15.15 -20.46 -8.05
C GLN A 140 -15.76 -20.11 -6.70
N SER A 141 -16.97 -20.63 -6.52
CA SER A 141 -17.71 -20.67 -5.26
C SER A 141 -16.98 -21.59 -4.29
N THR A 142 -16.55 -21.04 -3.16
CA THR A 142 -16.32 -21.83 -1.94
C THR A 142 -17.32 -21.36 -0.90
N SER A 143 -18.35 -22.19 -0.74
CA SER A 143 -19.33 -22.18 0.34
C SER A 143 -18.65 -22.31 1.71
N ILE A 144 -18.90 -21.37 2.62
CA ILE A 144 -18.80 -21.59 4.07
C ILE A 144 -20.02 -20.95 4.71
N GLN A 145 -20.64 -21.76 5.58
CA GLN A 145 -21.96 -21.61 6.17
C GLN A 145 -22.13 -20.31 6.98
N SER A 146 -23.34 -19.79 6.86
CA SER A 146 -24.03 -18.88 7.76
C SER A 146 -23.80 -19.22 9.23
N HIS A 147 -23.33 -18.26 10.04
CA HIS A 147 -23.83 -18.06 11.40
C HIS A 147 -23.56 -16.61 11.84
N GLU A 148 -24.63 -16.02 12.37
CA GLU A 148 -24.70 -14.89 13.31
C GLU A 148 -24.17 -13.51 12.90
N THR A 149 -25.15 -12.63 12.64
CA THR A 149 -25.05 -11.17 12.57
C THR A 149 -24.45 -10.60 13.86
N CYS A 150 -23.26 -10.02 13.79
CA CYS A 150 -22.77 -9.14 14.85
C CYS A 150 -23.07 -7.69 14.46
N SER A 151 -24.22 -7.22 14.94
CA SER A 151 -24.65 -5.83 14.85
C SER A 151 -23.67 -4.96 15.65
N ILE A 152 -23.10 -3.92 15.04
CA ILE A 152 -22.56 -2.78 15.78
C ILE A 152 -23.77 -2.03 16.33
N SER A 153 -24.32 -2.54 17.42
CA SER A 153 -25.27 -1.81 18.24
C SER A 153 -24.46 -0.96 19.21
N ASN A 154 -24.37 0.34 18.95
CA ASN A 154 -24.82 1.37 19.89
C ASN A 154 -24.19 2.75 19.59
N VAL A 155 -24.70 3.41 18.54
CA VAL A 155 -25.00 4.85 18.65
C VAL A 155 -26.37 5.06 17.99
N SER A 156 -27.43 4.61 18.66
CA SER A 156 -28.80 4.74 18.19
C SER A 156 -29.33 6.16 18.44
N CYS A 157 -28.87 7.14 17.65
CA CYS A 157 -29.47 8.48 17.64
C CYS A 157 -30.72 8.61 16.76
N GLY A 158 -31.03 7.58 15.96
CA GLY A 158 -32.27 7.47 15.19
C GLY A 158 -32.41 8.41 13.99
N GLU A 159 -31.41 9.24 13.67
CA GLU A 159 -31.45 10.19 12.56
C GLU A 159 -30.25 10.00 11.60
N ALA A 160 -30.54 9.50 10.38
CA ALA A 160 -29.67 9.42 9.20
C ALA A 160 -28.37 8.57 9.30
N GLU A 161 -27.64 8.50 8.17
CA GLU A 161 -26.42 7.70 7.98
C GLU A 161 -25.43 7.95 9.13
N GLN A 162 -25.09 6.88 9.86
CA GLN A 162 -24.19 6.91 11.01
C GLN A 162 -22.74 7.07 10.55
N ASP A 163 -22.41 8.26 10.06
CA ASP A 163 -21.07 8.62 9.62
C ASP A 163 -20.30 9.35 10.74
N THR A 164 -18.97 9.36 10.61
CA THR A 164 -18.09 10.07 11.55
C THR A 164 -18.35 11.57 11.58
N ALA A 165 -18.86 12.12 10.47
CA ALA A 165 -19.26 13.52 10.36
C ALA A 165 -20.46 13.83 11.28
N HIS A 166 -21.49 12.98 11.29
CA HIS A 166 -22.65 13.11 12.15
C HIS A 166 -22.23 13.10 13.62
N LEU A 167 -21.44 12.11 14.04
CA LEU A 167 -20.97 11.98 15.42
C LEU A 167 -20.25 13.25 15.91
N ILE A 168 -19.31 13.75 15.10
CA ILE A 168 -18.39 14.83 15.46
C ILE A 168 -19.03 16.22 15.27
N GLN A 169 -20.01 16.37 14.39
CA GLN A 169 -20.52 17.68 13.99
C GLN A 169 -21.96 17.96 14.41
N SER A 170 -22.87 16.98 14.36
CA SER A 170 -24.32 17.23 14.45
C SER A 170 -25.10 16.29 15.37
N CYS A 171 -24.47 15.26 15.95
CA CYS A 171 -25.15 14.25 16.76
C CYS A 171 -25.78 14.87 18.02
N LYS A 172 -27.11 14.87 18.13
CA LYS A 172 -27.83 15.49 19.26
C LYS A 172 -27.47 14.88 20.61
N ILE A 173 -27.17 13.57 20.65
CA ILE A 173 -26.79 12.85 21.88
C ILE A 173 -25.53 13.43 22.52
N HIS A 174 -24.53 13.76 21.70
CA HIS A 174 -23.23 14.23 22.19
C HIS A 174 -23.08 15.76 22.15
N GLN A 175 -24.18 16.51 22.01
CA GLN A 175 -24.15 17.97 21.94
C GLN A 175 -23.47 18.61 23.17
N ALA A 176 -23.84 18.17 24.38
CA ALA A 176 -23.26 18.70 25.62
C ALA A 176 -21.74 18.46 25.73
N LEU A 177 -21.27 17.29 25.29
CA LEU A 177 -19.83 16.97 25.23
C LEU A 177 -19.11 17.81 24.18
N ARG A 178 -19.75 18.06 23.02
CA ARG A 178 -19.18 18.94 22.00
C ARG A 178 -19.03 20.36 22.49
N ASP A 179 -20.02 20.90 23.19
CA ASP A 179 -19.96 22.28 23.70
C ASP A 179 -18.89 22.42 24.79
N LYS A 180 -18.65 21.36 25.57
CA LYS A 180 -17.56 21.29 26.57
C LYS A 180 -16.16 21.25 25.94
N ILE A 181 -15.98 20.55 24.81
CA ILE A 181 -14.67 20.35 24.18
C ILE A 181 -14.37 21.45 23.15
N TRP A 182 -15.38 21.85 22.39
CA TRP A 182 -15.33 22.90 21.37
C TRP A 182 -16.21 24.09 21.77
N HIS A 183 -15.68 24.93 22.64
CA HIS A 183 -16.28 26.19 23.08
C HIS A 183 -16.60 27.19 21.93
N SER A 184 -16.05 26.97 20.74
CA SER A 184 -16.35 27.76 19.54
C SER A 184 -16.73 26.86 18.37
N PRO A 185 -17.63 27.32 17.47
CA PRO A 185 -18.05 26.56 16.30
C PRO A 185 -16.84 26.21 15.43
N THR A 186 -16.39 24.96 15.52
CA THR A 186 -15.22 24.48 14.79
C THR A 186 -15.70 23.66 13.58
N PRO A 187 -15.24 23.97 12.35
CA PRO A 187 -15.64 23.21 11.16
C PRO A 187 -15.05 21.80 11.19
N LEU A 188 -15.78 20.83 10.64
CA LEU A 188 -15.41 19.40 10.63
C LEU A 188 -13.99 19.15 10.08
N LYS A 189 -13.60 19.85 9.02
CA LYS A 189 -12.26 19.75 8.43
C LYS A 189 -11.15 20.06 9.45
N LYS A 190 -11.34 21.02 10.34
CA LYS A 190 -10.36 21.35 11.41
C LYS A 190 -10.36 20.32 12.53
N LYS A 191 -11.48 19.63 12.78
CA LYS A 191 -11.55 18.55 13.78
C LYS A 191 -10.85 17.29 13.30
N LEU A 192 -10.89 16.99 12.00
CA LEU A 192 -10.30 15.78 11.41
C LEU A 192 -8.87 15.98 10.89
N TYR A 193 -8.54 17.17 10.37
CA TYR A 193 -7.27 17.45 9.68
C TYR A 193 -6.61 18.75 10.14
N GLY A 194 -6.96 19.21 11.34
CA GLY A 194 -6.42 20.44 11.92
C GLY A 194 -5.00 20.28 12.48
N PRO A 195 -4.45 21.35 13.09
CA PRO A 195 -3.21 21.28 13.86
C PRO A 195 -3.35 20.32 15.05
N VAL A 196 -2.22 19.92 15.64
CA VAL A 196 -2.16 18.89 16.71
C VAL A 196 -3.14 19.18 17.86
N ASP A 197 -3.25 20.45 18.30
CA ASP A 197 -4.17 20.85 19.37
C ASP A 197 -5.65 20.57 19.04
N ALA A 198 -6.02 20.63 17.75
CA ALA A 198 -7.36 20.33 17.29
C ALA A 198 -7.60 18.81 17.24
N LEU A 199 -6.60 18.04 16.82
CA LEU A 199 -6.66 16.58 16.80
C LEU A 199 -6.75 16.00 18.22
N GLN A 200 -5.99 16.54 19.17
CA GLN A 200 -6.05 16.14 20.58
C GLN A 200 -7.46 16.34 21.17
N LYS A 201 -8.15 17.43 20.80
CA LYS A 201 -9.54 17.65 21.20
C LYS A 201 -10.49 16.60 20.61
N THR A 202 -10.28 16.23 19.35
CA THR A 202 -11.06 15.17 18.70
C THR A 202 -10.82 13.80 19.34
N THR A 203 -9.57 13.46 19.66
CA THR A 203 -9.24 12.22 20.39
C THR A 203 -9.91 12.17 21.75
N ARG A 204 -9.82 13.26 22.53
CA ARG A 204 -10.50 13.39 23.83
C ARG A 204 -12.02 13.26 23.71
N PHE A 205 -12.62 13.81 22.64
CA PHE A 205 -14.04 13.64 22.39
C PHE A 205 -14.40 12.17 22.14
N VAL A 206 -13.64 11.46 21.30
CA VAL A 206 -13.89 10.02 21.03
C VAL A 206 -13.77 9.19 22.31
N GLU A 207 -12.74 9.44 23.13
CA GLU A 207 -12.58 8.80 24.45
C GLU A 207 -13.75 9.09 25.39
N GLU A 208 -14.19 10.36 25.51
CA GLU A 208 -15.32 10.75 26.36
C GLU A 208 -16.68 10.25 25.83
N THR A 209 -16.80 9.94 24.53
CA THR A 209 -18.01 9.31 23.96
C THR A 209 -18.10 7.81 24.21
N GLY A 210 -17.01 7.14 24.60
CA GLY A 210 -16.99 5.69 24.85
C GLY A 210 -17.23 4.85 23.60
N ILE A 211 -16.99 5.40 22.41
CA ILE A 211 -17.15 4.70 21.14
C ILE A 211 -15.83 3.99 20.83
N GLU A 212 -15.86 2.66 20.87
CA GLU A 212 -14.73 1.83 20.44
C GLU A 212 -14.60 1.89 18.91
N VAL A 213 -13.43 2.32 18.43
CA VAL A 213 -13.05 2.38 17.01
C VAL A 213 -12.17 1.19 16.66
#